data_AF-A0ABD3S4V0-F1
#
_entry.id   AF-A0ABD3S4V0-F1
#
_cell.length_a   1.000
_cell.length_b   1.000
_cell.length_c   1.000
_cell.angle_alpha   90.00
_cell.angle_beta   90.00
_cell.angle_gamma   90.00
#
_symmetry.space_group_name_H-M   'P 1'
#
loop_
_entity.id
_entity.type
_entity.pdbx_description
1 polymer ?
#
loop_
_entity_poly.entity_id
_entity_poly.type
_entity_poly.pdbx_seq_one_letter_code
_entity_poly.pdbx_strand_id
1 'polypeptide(L)'
;MKMATLATYFGLGQQTHRSLGDVRMNLEVLKYCATVLFLESSLPDIFTDTNGCIEFLEPEEVSLSFISATLVRFYRGPQRIQILHKSFPLQLVCGNLKVRFGISTKYVDHAGSPLSIVMDAPPSLEMILDEIDGRAKKLFLESGSFSEWRPVVTRNPGFFPTVRLKLPTVADGDMIKWVTEIHKEEASATHMLVCSRFDVLESIFTPGDHVDAYFSLDSYDFPQNVGIRLVAKKLIIHSSAANALFDNNMQ
;
A
#
# COMPACT_ATOMS: atom_id res chain seq x y z
N MET A 1 13.64 32.81 7.31
CA MET A 1 12.67 33.25 6.28
C MET A 1 11.26 33.07 6.82
N LYS A 2 10.31 33.95 6.46
CA LYS A 2 8.88 33.82 6.83
C LYS A 2 8.09 33.17 5.67
N MET A 3 7.01 32.44 5.97
CA MET A 3 6.18 31.79 4.95
C MET A 3 5.55 32.77 3.96
N ALA A 4 5.08 33.94 4.42
CA ALA A 4 4.57 34.99 3.52
C ALA A 4 5.61 35.47 2.50
N THR A 5 6.89 35.52 2.88
CA THR A 5 7.98 35.89 1.99
C THR A 5 8.22 34.84 0.91
N LEU A 6 8.16 33.55 1.30
CA LEU A 6 8.28 32.43 0.37
C LEU A 6 7.06 32.33 -0.57
N ALA A 7 5.84 32.54 -0.05
CA ALA A 7 4.62 32.60 -0.86
C ALA A 7 4.71 33.68 -1.93
N THR A 8 5.22 34.86 -1.56
CA THR A 8 5.46 35.96 -2.52
C THR A 8 6.52 35.56 -3.55
N TYR A 9 7.62 34.95 -3.11
CA TYR A 9 8.69 34.47 -4.00
C TYR A 9 8.19 33.45 -5.04
N PHE A 10 7.29 32.54 -4.65
CA PHE A 10 6.68 31.55 -5.54
C PHE A 10 5.43 32.06 -6.28
N GLY A 11 5.01 33.32 -6.09
CA GLY A 11 3.84 33.87 -6.76
C GLY A 11 2.48 33.33 -6.27
N LEU A 12 2.42 32.77 -5.05
CA LEU A 12 1.22 32.12 -4.48
C LEU A 12 0.23 33.09 -3.84
N GLY A 13 0.55 34.39 -3.83
CA GLY A 13 -0.28 35.45 -3.24
C GLY A 13 0.09 35.83 -1.81
N GLN A 14 -0.76 36.62 -1.16
CA GLN A 14 -0.57 37.12 0.20
C GLN A 14 -1.30 36.23 1.22
N GLN A 15 -0.63 35.89 2.31
CA GLN A 15 -1.30 35.26 3.46
C GLN A 15 -2.32 36.25 4.04
N THR A 16 -3.54 35.78 4.25
CA THR A 16 -4.66 36.62 4.69
C THR A 16 -4.96 36.51 6.18
N HIS A 17 -4.14 35.74 6.91
CA HIS A 17 -4.31 35.36 8.32
C HIS A 17 -5.66 34.69 8.60
N ARG A 18 -6.15 33.87 7.65
CA ARG A 18 -7.35 33.02 7.77
C ARG A 18 -6.96 31.55 7.72
N SER A 19 -7.43 30.77 8.69
CA SER A 19 -6.86 29.46 9.02
C SER A 19 -6.76 28.49 7.84
N LEU A 20 -7.84 28.21 7.11
CA LEU A 20 -7.82 27.15 6.09
C LEU A 20 -7.11 27.57 4.78
N GLY A 21 -7.34 28.80 4.32
CA GLY A 21 -6.75 29.31 3.08
C GLY A 21 -5.23 29.45 3.21
N ASP A 22 -4.75 29.96 4.34
CA ASP A 22 -3.32 30.09 4.59
C ASP A 22 -2.64 28.74 4.84
N VAL A 23 -3.34 27.77 5.45
CA VAL A 23 -2.81 26.40 5.58
C VAL A 23 -2.60 25.77 4.21
N ARG A 24 -3.57 25.91 3.28
CA ARG A 24 -3.41 25.45 1.89
C ARG A 24 -2.23 26.14 1.21
N MET A 25 -2.13 27.47 1.33
CA MET A 25 -1.01 28.23 0.77
C MET A 25 0.34 27.79 1.36
N ASN A 26 0.42 27.54 2.67
CA ASN A 26 1.64 27.08 3.33
C ASN A 26 2.07 25.70 2.84
N LEU A 27 1.11 24.83 2.54
CA LEU A 27 1.40 23.51 1.97
C LEU A 27 1.95 23.64 0.55
N GLU A 28 1.39 24.53 -0.28
CA GLU A 28 1.93 24.83 -1.60
C GLU A 28 3.34 25.45 -1.52
N VAL A 29 3.57 26.39 -0.60
CA VAL A 29 4.92 26.94 -0.36
C VAL A 29 5.91 25.82 0.00
N LEU A 30 5.51 24.89 0.86
CA LEU A 30 6.35 23.76 1.24
C LEU A 30 6.67 22.86 0.03
N LYS A 31 5.71 22.66 -0.87
CA LYS A 31 5.87 21.92 -2.13
C LYS A 31 6.87 22.58 -3.06
N TYR A 32 6.71 23.87 -3.33
CA TYR A 32 7.68 24.60 -4.14
C TYR A 32 9.07 24.64 -3.51
N CYS A 33 9.16 24.80 -2.18
CA CYS A 33 10.42 24.69 -1.46
C CYS A 33 11.06 23.32 -1.65
N ALA A 34 10.28 22.24 -1.59
CA ALA A 34 10.81 20.90 -1.78
C ALA A 34 11.30 20.68 -3.22
N THR A 35 10.59 21.17 -4.24
CA THR A 35 11.05 21.17 -5.63
C THR A 35 12.39 21.89 -5.78
N VAL A 36 12.47 23.13 -5.31
CA VAL A 36 13.69 23.94 -5.42
C VAL A 36 14.87 23.32 -4.66
N LEU A 37 14.60 22.66 -3.54
CA LEU A 37 15.62 22.00 -2.72
C LEU A 37 15.89 20.55 -3.14
N PHE A 38 15.26 20.07 -4.22
CA PHE A 38 15.35 18.67 -4.68
C PHE A 38 14.94 17.63 -3.61
N LEU A 39 14.03 18.02 -2.71
CA LEU A 39 13.49 17.20 -1.62
C LEU A 39 12.17 16.50 -1.97
N GLU A 40 11.70 16.57 -3.21
CA GLU A 40 10.46 15.91 -3.64
C GLU A 40 10.49 14.40 -3.37
N SER A 41 11.65 13.80 -3.64
CA SER A 41 11.93 12.39 -3.31
C SER A 41 11.90 12.09 -1.80
N SER A 42 12.03 13.09 -0.93
CA SER A 42 11.99 12.92 0.52
C SER A 42 10.59 12.99 1.12
N LEU A 43 9.58 13.41 0.36
CA LEU A 43 8.19 13.50 0.81
C LEU A 43 7.24 13.09 -0.34
N PRO A 44 7.40 11.88 -0.92
CA PRO A 44 6.63 11.46 -2.08
C PRO A 44 5.13 11.54 -1.79
N ASP A 45 4.66 11.03 -0.65
CA ASP A 45 3.23 11.02 -0.28
C ASP A 45 2.59 12.41 -0.11
N ILE A 46 3.38 13.45 0.17
CA ILE A 46 2.88 14.83 0.36
C ILE A 46 2.87 15.60 -0.97
N PHE A 47 3.80 15.29 -1.88
CA PHE A 47 3.96 16.01 -3.15
C PHE A 47 3.38 15.30 -4.35
N THR A 48 2.93 14.04 -4.22
CA THR A 48 2.19 13.31 -5.24
C THR A 48 0.79 13.85 -5.53
N ASP A 49 0.29 14.83 -4.76
CA ASP A 49 -0.95 15.57 -5.06
C ASP A 49 -0.76 16.61 -6.20
N THR A 50 -0.11 16.22 -7.31
CA THR A 50 -0.13 16.96 -8.57
C THR A 50 -1.00 16.23 -9.57
N ASN A 51 -2.32 16.47 -9.56
CA ASN A 51 -3.29 16.28 -10.67
C ASN A 51 -3.29 14.99 -11.52
N GLY A 52 -2.43 14.01 -11.26
CA GLY A 52 -2.56 12.65 -11.74
C GLY A 52 -3.31 11.90 -10.66
N CYS A 53 -4.58 11.59 -10.91
CA CYS A 53 -5.30 10.62 -10.08
C CYS A 53 -4.38 9.41 -9.93
N ILE A 54 -4.00 9.06 -8.71
CA ILE A 54 -3.28 7.80 -8.51
C ILE A 54 -4.32 6.69 -8.68
N GLU A 55 -4.52 6.33 -9.93
CA GLU A 55 -5.49 5.33 -10.37
C GLU A 55 -4.92 3.96 -10.05
N PHE A 56 -5.73 3.13 -9.41
CA PHE A 56 -5.40 1.72 -9.25
C PHE A 56 -5.58 1.05 -10.60
N LEU A 57 -4.54 0.38 -11.07
CA LEU A 57 -4.57 -0.33 -12.36
C LEU A 57 -4.91 -1.80 -12.14
N GLU A 58 -5.76 -2.35 -13.00
CA GLU A 58 -5.90 -3.80 -13.11
C GLU A 58 -4.62 -4.41 -13.70
N PRO A 59 -4.29 -5.68 -13.39
CA PRO A 59 -3.11 -6.33 -13.96
C PRO A 59 -3.02 -6.20 -15.48
N GLU A 60 -4.14 -6.31 -16.18
CA GLU A 60 -4.25 -6.28 -17.63
C GLU A 60 -3.93 -4.90 -18.24
N GLU A 61 -4.04 -3.82 -17.45
CA GLU A 61 -3.73 -2.45 -17.86
C GLU A 61 -2.24 -2.12 -17.71
N VAL A 62 -1.51 -2.95 -16.96
CA VAL A 62 -0.08 -2.73 -16.66
C VAL A 62 0.79 -3.31 -17.76
N SER A 63 1.21 -2.43 -18.66
CA SER A 63 2.28 -2.77 -19.60
C SER A 63 3.65 -2.90 -18.91
N LEU A 64 4.23 -4.11 -18.97
CA LEU A 64 5.50 -4.48 -18.34
C LEU A 64 6.68 -3.59 -18.77
N SER A 65 6.69 -3.10 -20.01
CA SER A 65 7.76 -2.24 -20.53
C SER A 65 7.81 -0.87 -19.86
N PHE A 66 6.69 -0.42 -19.30
CA PHE A 66 6.58 0.86 -18.58
C PHE A 66 6.77 0.72 -17.06
N ILE A 67 6.99 -0.50 -16.54
CA ILE A 67 7.38 -0.69 -15.14
C ILE A 67 8.82 -0.22 -14.97
N SER A 68 9.10 0.56 -13.93
CA SER A 68 10.46 0.95 -13.58
C SER A 68 10.63 0.96 -12.06
N ALA A 69 11.86 0.79 -11.61
CA ALA A 69 12.23 0.88 -10.20
C ALA A 69 13.25 2.02 -10.05
N THR A 70 13.10 2.84 -9.02
CA THR A 70 14.01 3.96 -8.73
C THR A 70 14.38 3.99 -7.26
N LEU A 71 15.59 4.48 -6.95
CA LEU A 71 16.04 4.70 -5.58
C LEU A 71 15.65 6.11 -5.14
N VAL A 72 14.81 6.17 -4.13
CA VAL A 72 14.30 7.38 -3.53
C VAL A 72 15.04 7.62 -2.22
N ARG A 73 15.62 8.81 -2.06
CA ARG A 73 16.36 9.21 -0.85
C ARG A 73 15.46 10.05 0.04
N PHE A 74 15.21 9.55 1.25
CA PHE A 74 14.64 10.36 2.31
C PHE A 74 15.75 11.18 2.98
N TYR A 75 15.51 12.47 3.25
CA TYR A 75 16.45 13.32 3.97
C TYR A 75 16.79 12.69 5.34
N ARG A 76 18.07 12.34 5.54
CA ARG A 76 18.58 11.59 6.71
C ARG A 76 17.96 10.19 6.92
N GLY A 77 17.29 9.63 5.92
CA GLY A 77 16.66 8.31 5.99
C GLY A 77 17.33 7.26 5.10
N PRO A 78 16.97 5.97 5.27
CA PRO A 78 17.41 4.91 4.37
C PRO A 78 16.88 5.13 2.96
N GLN A 79 17.64 4.66 1.97
CA GLN A 79 17.16 4.61 0.59
C GLN A 79 16.01 3.61 0.48
N ARG A 80 14.99 3.93 -0.30
CA ARG A 80 13.88 3.02 -0.60
C ARG A 80 13.75 2.85 -2.10
N ILE A 81 13.41 1.64 -2.52
CA ILE A 81 13.03 1.37 -3.90
C ILE A 81 11.56 1.78 -4.06
N GLN A 82 11.28 2.62 -5.05
CA GLN A 82 9.94 3.00 -5.48
C GLN A 82 9.67 2.40 -6.86
N ILE A 83 8.51 1.77 -7.00
CA ILE A 83 8.05 1.14 -8.24
C ILE A 83 7.11 2.10 -8.96
N LEU A 84 7.37 2.32 -10.25
CA LEU A 84 6.64 3.26 -11.08
C LEU A 84 6.07 2.57 -12.32
N HIS A 85 4.91 3.04 -12.79
CA HIS A 85 4.36 2.74 -14.11
C HIS A 85 4.08 4.06 -14.83
N LYS A 86 4.61 4.21 -16.05
CA LYS A 86 4.53 5.47 -16.83
C LYS A 86 4.94 6.71 -16.00
N SER A 87 5.97 6.55 -15.15
CA SER A 87 6.51 7.58 -14.23
C SER A 87 5.67 7.91 -12.99
N PHE A 88 4.56 7.22 -12.74
CA PHE A 88 3.75 7.39 -11.53
C PHE A 88 3.91 6.20 -10.57
N PRO A 89 3.84 6.41 -9.25
CA PRO A 89 3.84 5.30 -8.28
C PRO A 89 2.78 4.25 -8.63
N LEU A 90 3.21 3.01 -8.84
CA LEU A 90 2.30 1.94 -9.25
C LEU A 90 1.42 1.51 -8.07
N GLN A 91 0.11 1.60 -8.28
CA GLN A 91 -0.91 1.01 -7.42
C GLN A 91 -1.77 0.05 -8.24
N LEU A 92 -2.16 -1.07 -7.64
CA LEU A 92 -2.85 -2.15 -8.32
C LEU A 92 -4.19 -2.44 -7.65
N VAL A 93 -5.21 -2.70 -8.46
CA VAL A 93 -6.43 -3.37 -8.03
C VAL A 93 -6.42 -4.77 -8.63
N CYS A 94 -6.63 -5.79 -7.83
CA CYS A 94 -6.79 -7.15 -8.32
C CYS A 94 -8.06 -7.74 -7.73
N GLY A 95 -9.00 -8.06 -8.62
CA GLY A 95 -10.30 -8.60 -8.26
C GLY A 95 -10.24 -10.10 -7.98
N ASN A 96 -11.20 -10.58 -7.20
CA ASN A 96 -11.49 -11.99 -7.00
C ASN A 96 -10.30 -12.83 -6.50
N LEU A 97 -9.46 -12.24 -5.63
CA LEU A 97 -8.34 -12.96 -5.01
C LEU A 97 -8.85 -13.92 -3.94
N LYS A 98 -8.52 -15.19 -4.08
CA LYS A 98 -8.91 -16.22 -3.12
C LYS A 98 -8.03 -16.16 -1.87
N VAL A 99 -8.65 -16.04 -0.70
CA VAL A 99 -7.97 -16.07 0.60
C VAL A 99 -7.48 -17.50 0.89
N ARG A 100 -6.18 -17.65 1.13
CA ARG A 100 -5.57 -18.92 1.57
C ARG A 100 -5.40 -18.98 3.07
N PHE A 101 -4.86 -17.89 3.63
CA PHE A 101 -4.69 -17.74 5.06
C PHE A 101 -5.17 -16.35 5.44
N GLY A 102 -6.20 -16.32 6.30
CA GLY A 102 -6.71 -15.08 6.89
C GLY A 102 -5.71 -14.47 7.88
N ILE A 103 -6.19 -13.48 8.62
CA ILE A 103 -5.38 -12.78 9.61
C ILE A 103 -5.24 -13.65 10.86
N SER A 104 -4.04 -13.68 11.44
CA SER A 104 -3.78 -14.37 12.70
C SER A 104 -3.01 -13.49 13.67
N THR A 105 -3.64 -13.22 14.81
CA THR A 105 -3.09 -12.53 15.98
C THR A 105 -2.01 -13.34 16.70
N LYS A 106 -1.84 -14.63 16.36
CA LYS A 106 -0.82 -15.50 16.94
C LYS A 106 0.60 -15.17 16.46
N TYR A 107 0.73 -14.53 15.30
CA TYR A 107 2.02 -14.23 14.67
C TYR A 107 2.20 -12.73 14.54
N VAL A 108 2.44 -12.09 15.68
CA VAL A 108 2.80 -10.67 15.78
C VAL A 108 4.28 -10.53 15.39
N ASP A 109 4.59 -9.64 14.45
CA ASP A 109 5.98 -9.33 14.12
C ASP A 109 6.68 -8.62 15.31
N HIS A 110 8.02 -8.49 15.26
CA HIS A 110 8.80 -7.80 16.29
C HIS A 110 8.38 -6.32 16.49
N ALA A 111 7.57 -5.76 15.59
CA ALA A 111 7.02 -4.42 15.65
C ALA A 111 5.56 -4.37 16.14
N GLY A 112 4.97 -5.50 16.56
CA GLY A 112 3.62 -5.52 17.10
C GLY A 112 2.50 -5.65 16.07
N SER A 113 2.77 -5.84 14.77
CA SER A 113 1.76 -5.76 13.70
C SER A 113 1.52 -7.10 12.98
N PRO A 114 0.55 -7.93 13.42
CA PRO A 114 0.27 -9.27 12.86
C PRO A 114 -0.58 -9.25 11.59
N LEU A 115 -0.93 -8.09 11.04
CA LEU A 115 -1.99 -8.00 10.02
C LEU A 115 -1.45 -8.25 8.62
N SER A 116 -1.38 -9.51 8.23
CA SER A 116 -1.23 -9.88 6.83
C SER A 116 -2.19 -10.99 6.42
N ILE A 117 -2.64 -10.92 5.18
CA ILE A 117 -3.49 -11.93 4.55
C ILE A 117 -2.67 -12.56 3.43
N VAL A 118 -2.77 -13.88 3.29
CA VAL A 118 -2.16 -14.61 2.17
C VAL A 118 -3.26 -14.99 1.20
N MET A 119 -3.06 -14.64 -0.07
CA MET A 119 -4.02 -14.87 -1.14
C MET A 119 -3.35 -15.60 -2.29
N ASP A 120 -4.13 -16.32 -3.08
CA ASP A 120 -3.68 -16.87 -4.36
C ASP A 120 -3.32 -15.73 -5.31
N ALA A 121 -2.19 -15.88 -6.01
CA ALA A 121 -1.79 -14.95 -7.06
C ALA A 121 -2.27 -15.48 -8.41
N PRO A 122 -3.18 -14.79 -9.12
CA PRO A 122 -3.53 -15.17 -10.48
C PRO A 122 -2.35 -14.91 -11.44
N PRO A 123 -2.27 -15.62 -12.59
CA PRO A 123 -1.14 -15.52 -13.50
C PRO A 123 -0.83 -14.09 -14.01
N SER A 124 -1.85 -13.26 -14.23
CA SER A 124 -1.64 -11.87 -14.64
C SER A 124 -0.95 -11.04 -13.57
N LEU A 125 -1.34 -11.21 -12.31
CA LEU A 125 -0.68 -10.58 -11.16
C LEU A 125 0.74 -11.13 -10.96
N GLU A 126 0.94 -12.45 -11.06
CA GLU A 126 2.27 -13.07 -10.94
C GLU A 126 3.27 -12.46 -11.93
N MET A 127 2.89 -12.36 -13.20
CA MET A 127 3.75 -11.85 -14.26
C MET A 127 4.22 -10.41 -13.98
N ILE A 128 3.32 -9.56 -13.48
CA ILE A 128 3.64 -8.16 -13.13
C ILE A 128 4.56 -8.12 -11.91
N LEU A 129 4.25 -8.90 -10.87
CA LEU A 129 5.04 -8.92 -9.65
C LEU A 129 6.44 -9.50 -9.88
N ASP A 130 6.60 -10.49 -10.75
CA ASP A 130 7.91 -11.03 -11.13
C ASP A 130 8.74 -9.99 -11.90
N GLU A 131 8.12 -9.21 -12.80
CA GLU A 131 8.81 -8.11 -13.51
C GLU A 131 9.24 -7.00 -12.55
N ILE A 132 8.37 -6.64 -11.60
CA ILE A 132 8.67 -5.68 -10.52
C ILE A 132 9.85 -6.18 -9.68
N ASP A 133 9.80 -7.44 -9.26
CA ASP A 133 10.87 -8.07 -8.48
C ASP A 133 12.19 -8.08 -9.23
N GLY A 134 12.18 -8.42 -10.52
CA GLY A 134 13.37 -8.43 -11.37
C GLY A 134 14.03 -7.05 -11.43
N ARG A 135 13.23 -6.00 -11.66
CA ARG A 135 13.72 -4.61 -11.74
C ARG A 135 14.20 -4.09 -10.39
N ALA A 136 13.45 -4.35 -9.32
CA ALA A 136 13.78 -3.91 -7.97
C ALA A 136 15.03 -4.63 -7.45
N LYS A 137 15.14 -5.95 -7.64
CA LYS A 137 16.31 -6.74 -7.27
C LYS A 137 17.56 -6.30 -8.02
N LYS A 138 17.45 -6.03 -9.33
CA LYS A 138 18.57 -5.51 -10.12
C LYS A 138 19.08 -4.19 -9.54
N LEU A 139 18.18 -3.24 -9.30
CA LEU A 139 18.51 -1.94 -8.72
C LEU A 139 19.12 -2.07 -7.31
N PHE A 140 18.60 -3.00 -6.51
CA PHE A 140 19.15 -3.33 -5.19
C PHE A 140 20.60 -3.83 -5.28
N LEU A 141 20.90 -4.77 -6.18
CA LEU A 141 22.24 -5.31 -6.37
C LEU A 141 23.22 -4.24 -6.86
N GLU A 142 22.78 -3.36 -7.76
CA GLU A 142 23.57 -2.23 -8.27
C GLU A 142 23.91 -1.20 -7.17
N SER A 143 23.13 -1.16 -6.07
CA SER A 143 23.40 -0.29 -4.92
C SER A 143 24.51 -0.80 -3.98
N GLY A 144 25.00 -2.03 -4.19
CA GLY A 144 26.08 -2.62 -3.39
C GLY A 144 25.64 -3.23 -2.05
N SER A 145 24.36 -3.54 -1.89
CA SER A 145 23.85 -4.22 -0.70
C SER A 145 23.91 -5.75 -0.83
N PHE A 146 24.04 -6.43 0.31
CA PHE A 146 24.26 -7.89 0.40
C PHE A 146 23.14 -8.66 1.11
N SER A 147 22.05 -7.98 1.51
CA SER A 147 20.89 -8.62 2.14
C SER A 147 20.22 -9.65 1.22
N GLU A 148 19.57 -10.67 1.80
CA GLU A 148 18.86 -11.68 1.02
C GLU A 148 17.58 -11.09 0.40
N TRP A 149 17.49 -11.12 -0.93
CA TRP A 149 16.29 -10.68 -1.65
C TRP A 149 15.18 -11.73 -1.52
N ARG A 150 14.04 -11.32 -0.95
CA ARG A 150 12.83 -12.14 -0.82
C ARG A 150 11.85 -11.80 -1.95
N PRO A 151 11.49 -12.79 -2.79
CA PRO A 151 10.49 -12.58 -3.83
C PRO A 151 9.12 -12.20 -3.26
N VAL A 152 8.37 -11.36 -3.99
CA VAL A 152 6.99 -10.97 -3.65
C VAL A 152 6.05 -12.15 -3.78
N VAL A 153 6.19 -12.93 -4.86
CA VAL A 153 5.37 -14.13 -5.12
C VAL A 153 6.06 -15.34 -4.49
N THR A 154 5.37 -16.00 -3.56
CA THR A 154 5.85 -17.22 -2.91
C THR A 154 5.37 -18.43 -3.68
N ARG A 155 6.31 -19.27 -4.13
CA ARG A 155 6.06 -20.50 -4.89
C ARG A 155 6.56 -21.70 -4.10
N ASN A 156 5.63 -22.48 -3.56
CA ASN A 156 5.92 -23.70 -2.83
C ASN A 156 5.47 -24.91 -3.66
N PRO A 157 6.30 -25.97 -3.79
CA PRO A 157 5.93 -27.18 -4.53
C PRO A 157 4.61 -27.76 -4.05
N GLY A 158 3.68 -28.02 -4.97
CA GLY A 158 2.36 -28.57 -4.66
C GLY A 158 1.31 -27.55 -4.19
N PHE A 159 1.65 -26.26 -4.13
CA PHE A 159 0.72 -25.18 -3.79
C PHE A 159 0.62 -24.18 -4.95
N PHE A 160 -0.53 -23.49 -5.02
CA PHE A 160 -0.67 -22.35 -5.90
C PHE A 160 0.29 -21.23 -5.48
N PRO A 161 0.80 -20.43 -6.42
CA PRO A 161 1.55 -19.22 -6.11
C PRO A 161 0.73 -18.29 -5.21
N THR A 162 1.38 -17.70 -4.22
CA THR A 162 0.69 -16.85 -3.23
C THR A 162 1.39 -15.51 -3.07
N VAL A 163 0.59 -14.50 -2.74
CA VAL A 163 1.05 -13.17 -2.36
C VAL A 163 0.60 -12.86 -0.94
N ARG A 164 1.42 -12.08 -0.24
CA ARG A 164 1.12 -11.62 1.12
C ARG A 164 0.80 -10.14 1.10
N LEU A 165 -0.42 -9.81 1.52
CA LEU A 165 -0.90 -8.45 1.62
C LEU A 165 -0.81 -7.97 3.07
N LYS A 166 -0.09 -6.88 3.31
CA LYS A 166 0.06 -6.27 4.64
C LYS A 166 -1.03 -5.22 4.85
N LEU A 167 -1.68 -5.23 6.01
CA LEU A 167 -2.58 -4.16 6.43
C LEU A 167 -1.78 -3.19 7.32
N PRO A 168 -1.56 -1.94 6.88
CA PRO A 168 -0.87 -0.95 7.69
C PRO A 168 -1.68 -0.57 8.93
N THR A 169 -0.97 -0.33 10.03
CA THR A 169 -1.51 0.11 11.30
C THR A 169 -0.89 1.44 11.73
N VAL A 170 -1.67 2.24 12.47
CA VAL A 170 -1.28 3.51 13.06
C VAL A 170 -1.65 3.48 14.54
N ALA A 171 -0.75 3.97 15.39
CA ALA A 171 -1.03 4.16 16.81
C ALA A 171 -1.92 5.39 16.99
N ASP A 172 -3.06 5.20 17.65
CA ASP A 172 -4.01 6.24 18.04
C ASP A 172 -4.16 6.18 19.57
N GLY A 173 -3.30 6.94 20.27
CA GLY A 173 -3.16 6.84 21.73
C GLY A 173 -2.68 5.45 22.16
N ASP A 174 -3.46 4.77 23.01
CA ASP A 174 -3.20 3.39 23.46
C ASP A 174 -3.78 2.33 22.52
N MET A 175 -4.48 2.72 21.45
CA MET A 175 -5.08 1.78 20.49
C MET A 175 -4.30 1.70 19.18
N ILE A 176 -4.18 0.50 18.61
CA ILE A 176 -3.64 0.30 17.27
C ILE A 176 -4.81 0.17 16.30
N LYS A 177 -4.92 1.12 15.36
CA LYS A 177 -5.96 1.12 14.33
C LYS A 177 -5.35 0.77 12.98
N TRP A 178 -6.00 -0.08 12.19
CA TRP A 178 -5.58 -0.28 10.80
C TRP A 178 -6.08 0.86 9.92
N VAL A 179 -5.34 1.14 8.84
CA VAL A 179 -5.64 2.22 7.90
C VAL A 179 -6.42 1.71 6.67
N THR A 180 -6.34 0.42 6.37
CA THR A 180 -7.03 -0.19 5.22
C THR A 180 -8.54 -0.05 5.32
N GLU A 181 -9.17 0.45 4.26
CA GLU A 181 -10.63 0.47 4.13
C GLU A 181 -11.15 -0.94 3.82
N ILE A 182 -12.09 -1.46 4.62
CA ILE A 182 -12.62 -2.81 4.44
C ILE A 182 -14.12 -2.71 4.20
N HIS A 183 -14.57 -3.27 3.08
CA HIS A 183 -15.96 -3.36 2.69
C HIS A 183 -16.36 -4.83 2.63
N LYS A 184 -17.60 -5.12 3.02
CA LYS A 184 -18.21 -6.43 2.85
C LYS A 184 -19.41 -6.27 1.94
N GLU A 185 -19.42 -7.04 0.86
CA GLU A 185 -20.54 -7.09 -0.06
C GLU A 185 -21.46 -8.23 0.37
N GLU A 186 -22.70 -7.87 0.73
CA GLU A 186 -23.77 -8.81 1.04
C GLU A 186 -24.83 -8.74 -0.05
N ALA A 187 -25.64 -9.79 -0.21
CA ALA A 187 -26.54 -10.03 -1.35
C ALA A 187 -27.54 -8.90 -1.70
N SER A 188 -27.64 -7.84 -0.89
CA SER A 188 -28.51 -6.69 -1.12
C SER A 188 -27.85 -5.32 -0.94
N ALA A 189 -26.60 -5.22 -0.44
CA ALA A 189 -25.90 -3.96 -0.24
C ALA A 189 -24.41 -4.14 0.11
N THR A 190 -23.58 -3.19 -0.31
CA THR A 190 -22.19 -3.05 0.14
C THR A 190 -22.13 -2.19 1.39
N HIS A 191 -21.60 -2.72 2.49
CA HIS A 191 -21.43 -1.99 3.73
C HIS A 191 -19.94 -1.79 4.04
N MET A 192 -19.56 -0.56 4.40
CA MET A 192 -18.22 -0.29 4.93
C MET A 192 -18.14 -0.81 6.37
N LEU A 193 -17.17 -1.69 6.63
CA LEU A 193 -16.97 -2.26 7.95
C LEU A 193 -16.13 -1.32 8.81
N VAL A 194 -16.77 -0.67 9.79
CA VAL A 194 -16.08 0.07 10.84
C VAL A 194 -15.83 -0.88 12.01
N CYS A 195 -14.80 -1.71 11.90
CA CYS A 195 -14.33 -2.51 13.04
C CYS A 195 -13.24 -1.74 13.79
N SER A 196 -13.30 -1.75 15.11
CA SER A 196 -12.30 -1.14 16.00
C SER A 196 -11.48 -2.18 16.77
N ARG A 197 -11.80 -3.48 16.61
CA ARG A 197 -11.17 -4.57 17.34
C ARG A 197 -10.59 -5.65 16.42
N PHE A 198 -9.45 -6.20 16.82
CA PHE A 198 -8.68 -7.19 16.06
C PHE A 198 -9.36 -8.57 15.96
N ASP A 199 -10.09 -8.98 16.99
CA ASP A 199 -10.81 -10.26 17.04
C ASP A 199 -11.90 -10.35 15.95
N VAL A 200 -12.55 -9.23 15.65
CA VAL A 200 -13.54 -9.17 14.57
C VAL A 200 -12.86 -9.35 13.21
N LEU A 201 -11.64 -8.81 13.04
CA LEU A 201 -10.89 -8.88 11.79
C LEU A 201 -10.44 -10.30 11.42
N GLU A 202 -10.12 -11.15 12.40
CA GLU A 202 -9.81 -12.57 12.14
C GLU A 202 -11.01 -13.32 11.56
N SER A 203 -12.22 -13.02 12.05
CA SER A 203 -13.45 -13.68 11.62
C SER A 203 -13.90 -13.27 10.21
N ILE A 204 -13.47 -12.09 9.75
CA ILE A 204 -13.89 -11.50 8.48
C ILE A 204 -13.20 -12.14 7.27
N PHE A 205 -11.96 -12.62 7.42
CA PHE A 205 -11.18 -13.20 6.32
C PHE A 205 -11.09 -14.71 6.46
N THR A 206 -12.06 -15.44 5.89
CA THR A 206 -12.06 -16.90 5.98
C THR A 206 -11.33 -17.53 4.78
N PRO A 207 -10.54 -18.60 4.99
CA PRO A 207 -9.92 -19.33 3.88
C PRO A 207 -10.98 -19.82 2.89
N GLY A 208 -10.83 -19.45 1.61
CA GLY A 208 -11.76 -19.77 0.54
C GLY A 208 -12.64 -18.60 0.09
N ASP A 209 -12.77 -17.55 0.90
CA ASP A 209 -13.43 -16.30 0.48
C ASP A 209 -12.66 -15.63 -0.66
N HIS A 210 -13.38 -14.79 -1.41
CA HIS A 210 -12.80 -14.00 -2.49
C HIS A 210 -12.82 -12.53 -2.11
N VAL A 211 -11.75 -11.82 -2.45
CA VAL A 211 -11.52 -10.43 -2.06
C VAL A 211 -11.00 -9.64 -3.24
N ASP A 212 -11.55 -8.47 -3.48
CA ASP A 212 -10.90 -7.47 -4.35
C ASP A 212 -9.93 -6.66 -3.51
N ALA A 213 -8.66 -6.65 -3.91
CA ALA A 213 -7.60 -5.98 -3.18
C ALA A 213 -7.06 -4.79 -3.98
N TYR A 214 -7.10 -3.62 -3.34
CA TYR A 214 -6.47 -2.38 -3.81
C TYR A 214 -5.24 -2.15 -2.96
N PHE A 215 -4.06 -2.10 -3.57
CA PHE A 215 -2.81 -2.06 -2.84
C PHE A 215 -1.71 -1.26 -3.53
N SER A 216 -0.80 -0.74 -2.71
CA SER A 216 0.44 -0.11 -3.16
C SER A 216 1.63 -1.04 -2.94
N LEU A 217 2.76 -0.69 -3.56
CA LEU A 217 4.01 -1.43 -3.47
C LEU A 217 5.01 -0.63 -2.62
N ASP A 218 5.51 -1.25 -1.55
CA ASP A 218 6.54 -0.67 -0.69
C ASP A 218 7.79 -1.55 -0.72
N SER A 219 8.98 -0.93 -0.66
CA SER A 219 10.20 -1.67 -0.30
C SER A 219 10.35 -1.80 1.21
N TYR A 220 10.96 -2.89 1.64
CA TYR A 220 11.44 -3.08 3.01
C TYR A 220 12.88 -3.57 2.98
N ASP A 221 13.64 -3.13 3.98
CA ASP A 221 15.04 -3.53 4.18
C ASP A 221 15.22 -3.81 5.67
N PHE A 222 15.08 -5.08 6.03
CA PHE A 222 15.38 -5.59 7.36
C PHE A 222 16.78 -6.22 7.32
N PRO A 223 17.50 -6.29 8.46
CA PRO A 223 18.91 -6.73 8.50
C PRO A 223 19.22 -8.08 7.82
N GLN A 224 18.21 -8.93 7.60
CA GLN A 224 18.36 -10.23 6.93
C GLN A 224 17.59 -10.32 5.60
N ASN A 225 16.53 -9.53 5.44
CA ASN A 225 15.57 -9.71 4.36
C ASN A 225 15.24 -8.36 3.74
N VAL A 226 15.45 -8.25 2.44
CA VAL A 226 15.03 -7.11 1.63
C VAL A 226 14.03 -7.58 0.59
N GLY A 227 13.09 -6.71 0.21
CA GLY A 227 12.20 -7.01 -0.90
C GLY A 227 11.12 -5.96 -1.07
N ILE A 228 10.13 -6.32 -1.88
CA ILE A 228 8.90 -5.54 -2.07
C ILE A 228 7.78 -6.21 -1.26
N ARG A 229 6.90 -5.40 -0.67
CA ARG A 229 5.69 -5.84 0.05
C ARG A 229 4.47 -5.18 -0.55
N LEU A 230 3.35 -5.92 -0.57
CA LEU A 230 2.05 -5.40 -0.95
C LEU A 230 1.39 -4.77 0.28
N VAL A 231 0.93 -3.53 0.16
CA VAL A 231 0.30 -2.78 1.27
C VAL A 231 -1.15 -2.45 0.92
N ALA A 232 -2.09 -3.05 1.65
CA ALA A 232 -3.52 -2.89 1.42
C ALA A 232 -3.97 -1.45 1.70
N LYS A 233 -4.66 -0.87 0.72
CA LYS A 233 -5.36 0.42 0.82
C LYS A 233 -6.86 0.22 1.00
N LYS A 234 -7.44 -0.67 0.20
CA LYS A 234 -8.86 -1.03 0.27
C LYS A 234 -9.05 -2.52 -0.02
N LEU A 235 -9.98 -3.15 0.69
CA LEU A 235 -10.39 -4.54 0.49
C LEU A 235 -11.92 -4.60 0.35
N ILE A 236 -12.42 -5.36 -0.62
CA ILE A 236 -13.85 -5.65 -0.79
C ILE A 236 -14.03 -7.15 -0.70
N ILE A 237 -14.80 -7.61 0.29
CA ILE A 237 -14.95 -9.03 0.58
C ILE A 237 -16.26 -9.52 0.00
N HIS A 238 -16.16 -10.52 -0.86
CA HIS A 238 -17.28 -11.21 -1.47
C HIS A 238 -17.66 -12.39 -0.60
N SER A 239 -18.72 -12.23 0.21
CA SER A 239 -19.17 -13.31 1.08
C SER A 239 -19.80 -14.43 0.25
N SER A 240 -19.24 -15.63 0.36
CA SER A 240 -19.88 -16.83 -0.20
C SER A 240 -21.19 -17.12 0.55
N ALA A 241 -22.28 -17.38 -0.20
CA ALA A 241 -23.59 -17.74 0.33
C ALA A 241 -23.58 -18.95 1.31
N ALA A 242 -22.49 -19.72 1.36
CA ALA A 242 -22.32 -20.81 2.32
C ALA A 242 -22.21 -20.35 3.79
N ASN A 243 -21.70 -19.12 4.03
CA ASN A 243 -21.53 -18.59 5.40
C ASN A 243 -22.81 -17.90 5.92
N ALA A 244 -23.72 -17.45 5.03
CA ALA A 244 -24.99 -16.85 5.42
C ALA A 244 -25.98 -17.83 6.10
N LEU A 245 -25.73 -19.14 6.00
CA LEU A 245 -26.51 -20.18 6.69
C LEU A 245 -26.04 -20.41 8.13
N PHE A 246 -24.83 -19.99 8.50
CA PHE A 246 -24.33 -20.10 9.87
C PHE A 246 -24.78 -18.94 10.75
N ASP A 247 -24.87 -17.71 10.21
CA ASP A 247 -25.32 -16.54 10.98
C ASP A 247 -26.82 -16.56 11.29
N ASN A 248 -27.65 -17.22 10.45
CA ASN A 248 -29.09 -17.38 10.71
C ASN A 248 -29.44 -18.42 11.78
N ASN A 249 -28.46 -19.17 12.31
CA ASN A 249 -28.67 -20.17 13.37
C ASN A 249 -28.20 -19.70 14.76
N MET A 250 -27.82 -18.43 14.92
CA MET A 250 -27.47 -17.82 16.22
C MET A 250 -28.33 -16.61 16.61
N GLN A 251 -29.54 -16.48 16.04
CA GLN A 251 -30.60 -15.60 16.59
C GLN A 251 -31.64 -16.40 17.38
#